data_AF-A0A0F9NU23-F1
#
_entry.id   AF-A0A0F9NU23-F1
#
_cell.length_a   1.000
_cell.length_b   1.000
_cell.length_c   1.000
_cell.angle_alpha   90.00
_cell.angle_beta   90.00
_cell.angle_gamma   90.00
#
_symmetry.space_group_name_H-M   'P 1'
#
loop_
_entity.id
_entity.type
_entity.pdbx_description
1 polymer ?
#
loop_
_entity_poly.entity_id
_entity_poly.type
_entity_poly.pdbx_seq_one_letter_code
_entity_poly.pdbx_strand_id
1 'polypeptide(L)'
;MTIKYDLEQVTSLTVAHTTGEGRGNVGAVSLRNFSIAIDSTMYVKTGELMRINMKAKFGVPVRYLALTHYHGDHIFGLKAFKDICILSSEMTSKIMSNDETKTKYSEFIKGLAKEGPIGEGIEYIIPSLIFNNSLKIQDEDLYIEIFHTGGHTAGSSFISFPHEKVVFAGDQVFQNTFPYAGLRGWKKCKMLKQTYMSRVMVRS
;
A
#
# COMPACT_ATOMS: atom_id res chain seq x y z
N MET A 1 21.10 -5.70 -13.65
CA MET A 1 20.41 -6.66 -12.76
C MET A 1 18.95 -6.67 -13.15
N THR A 2 18.40 -7.82 -13.55
CA THR A 2 16.95 -7.94 -13.81
C THR A 2 16.26 -8.11 -12.47
N ILE A 3 15.59 -7.07 -11.99
CA ILE A 3 14.79 -7.13 -10.76
C ILE A 3 13.55 -7.96 -11.07
N LYS A 4 13.37 -9.08 -10.38
CA LYS A 4 12.10 -9.82 -10.34
C LYS A 4 11.29 -9.29 -9.15
N TYR A 5 9.98 -9.18 -9.32
CA TYR A 5 9.09 -8.66 -8.28
C TYR A 5 7.77 -9.42 -8.31
N ASP A 6 7.78 -10.65 -7.81
CA ASP A 6 6.67 -11.57 -7.98
C ASP A 6 5.59 -11.36 -6.91
N LEU A 7 4.32 -11.44 -7.32
CA LEU A 7 3.18 -11.41 -6.40
C LEU A 7 2.80 -12.85 -6.04
N GLU A 8 2.76 -13.16 -4.76
CA GLU A 8 2.32 -14.46 -4.23
C GLU A 8 0.79 -14.53 -4.22
N GLN A 9 0.25 -15.70 -4.58
CA GLN A 9 -1.18 -15.93 -4.52
C GLN A 9 -1.62 -16.14 -3.07
N VAL A 10 -2.50 -15.27 -2.56
CA VAL A 10 -3.05 -15.38 -1.19
C VAL A 10 -4.34 -16.19 -1.21
N THR A 11 -5.25 -15.86 -2.14
CA THR A 11 -6.55 -16.52 -2.39
C THR A 11 -6.85 -16.41 -3.89
N SER A 12 -8.00 -16.86 -4.39
CA SER A 12 -8.28 -16.85 -5.84
C SER A 12 -8.23 -15.47 -6.50
N LEU A 13 -8.63 -14.42 -5.78
CA LEU A 13 -8.73 -13.05 -6.30
C LEU A 13 -7.77 -12.08 -5.59
N THR A 14 -6.93 -12.57 -4.68
CA THR A 14 -6.00 -11.73 -3.90
C THR A 14 -4.57 -12.21 -4.06
N VAL A 15 -3.67 -11.26 -4.32
CA VAL A 15 -2.22 -11.47 -4.33
C VAL A 15 -1.52 -10.47 -3.44
N ALA A 16 -0.32 -10.79 -3.01
CA ALA A 16 0.49 -9.90 -2.21
C ALA A 16 1.98 -10.15 -2.40
N HIS A 17 2.78 -9.18 -2.01
CA HIS A 17 4.21 -9.33 -1.88
C HIS A 17 4.62 -8.90 -0.47
N THR A 18 5.19 -9.84 0.30
CA THR A 18 5.51 -9.65 1.72
C THR A 18 6.94 -10.03 2.10
N THR A 19 7.78 -10.33 1.11
CA THR A 19 9.16 -10.81 1.34
C THR A 19 10.13 -9.71 1.79
N GLY A 20 9.71 -8.45 1.72
CA GLY A 20 10.55 -7.27 1.95
C GLY A 20 11.29 -6.78 0.71
N GLU A 21 11.28 -7.51 -0.42
CA GLU A 21 11.69 -6.93 -1.69
C GLU A 21 10.76 -5.74 -2.02
N GLY A 22 11.32 -4.63 -2.52
CA GLY A 22 10.58 -3.37 -2.65
C GLY A 22 10.32 -2.62 -1.32
N ARG A 23 10.88 -3.12 -0.21
CA ARG A 23 10.91 -2.58 1.17
C ARG A 23 9.61 -2.48 1.95
N GLY A 24 8.48 -2.41 1.26
CA GLY A 24 7.14 -2.38 1.86
C GLY A 24 6.31 -3.58 1.43
N ASN A 25 5.32 -3.92 2.24
CA ASN A 25 4.31 -4.90 1.84
C ASN A 25 3.32 -4.24 0.90
N VAL A 26 2.99 -4.94 -0.18
CA VAL A 26 1.98 -4.53 -1.14
C VAL A 26 1.01 -5.65 -1.44
N GLY A 27 -0.15 -5.28 -1.95
CA GLY A 27 -1.25 -6.19 -2.22
C GLY A 27 -1.98 -5.84 -3.50
N ALA A 28 -2.80 -6.76 -3.97
CA ALA A 28 -3.79 -6.45 -4.97
C ALA A 28 -4.97 -7.39 -4.87
N VAL A 29 -6.14 -6.88 -5.24
CA VAL A 29 -7.37 -7.67 -5.38
C VAL A 29 -7.94 -7.51 -6.79
N SER A 30 -8.47 -8.59 -7.33
CA SER A 30 -9.27 -8.57 -8.55
C SER A 30 -10.74 -8.50 -8.19
N LEU A 31 -11.44 -7.53 -8.77
CA LEU A 31 -12.88 -7.60 -8.91
C LEU A 31 -13.23 -8.25 -10.27
N ARG A 32 -14.43 -8.04 -10.79
CA ARG A 32 -14.91 -8.69 -12.02
C ARG A 32 -14.28 -8.10 -13.28
N ASN A 33 -14.31 -6.77 -13.37
CA ASN A 33 -13.97 -6.00 -14.56
C ASN A 33 -12.67 -5.21 -14.38
N PHE A 34 -12.17 -5.08 -13.15
CA PHE A 34 -10.91 -4.41 -12.84
C PHE A 34 -10.27 -4.92 -11.56
N SER A 35 -8.99 -4.58 -11.37
CA SER A 35 -8.25 -4.82 -10.14
C SER A 35 -7.89 -3.52 -9.42
N ILE A 36 -7.61 -3.67 -8.12
CA ILE A 36 -7.22 -2.60 -7.21
C ILE A 36 -5.86 -2.97 -6.61
N ALA A 37 -4.88 -2.10 -6.78
CA ALA A 37 -3.60 -2.20 -6.11
C ALA A 37 -3.70 -1.65 -4.67
N ILE A 38 -2.96 -2.23 -3.74
CA ILE A 38 -2.79 -1.78 -2.36
C ILE A 38 -1.32 -1.44 -2.15
N ASP A 39 -1.04 -0.15 -1.93
CA ASP A 39 0.30 0.44 -1.87
C ASP A 39 1.15 0.23 -3.14
N SER A 40 2.25 0.98 -3.25
CA SER A 40 3.01 1.14 -4.50
C SER A 40 4.48 0.78 -4.41
N THR A 41 4.95 0.24 -3.27
CA THR A 41 6.37 -0.07 -2.98
C THR A 41 7.25 1.18 -2.83
N MET A 42 8.53 0.98 -2.49
CA MET A 42 9.54 2.05 -2.38
C MET A 42 9.99 2.62 -3.71
N TYR A 43 10.01 1.83 -4.79
CA TYR A 43 10.63 2.25 -6.04
C TYR A 43 9.64 2.21 -7.20
N VAL A 44 9.80 3.15 -8.14
CA VAL A 44 8.99 3.18 -9.36
C VAL A 44 9.12 1.88 -10.13
N LYS A 45 10.34 1.32 -10.21
CA LYS A 45 10.57 0.08 -10.96
C LYS A 45 9.83 -1.13 -10.37
N THR A 46 9.79 -1.25 -9.04
CA THR A 46 9.04 -2.34 -8.38
C THR A 46 7.53 -2.11 -8.48
N GLY A 47 7.06 -0.86 -8.43
CA GLY A 47 5.67 -0.51 -8.73
C GLY A 47 5.24 -0.87 -10.16
N GLU A 48 6.10 -0.62 -11.16
CA GLU A 48 5.85 -1.01 -12.56
C GLU A 48 5.73 -2.54 -12.70
N LEU A 49 6.66 -3.28 -12.10
CA LEU A 49 6.65 -4.75 -12.13
C LEU A 49 5.43 -5.32 -11.41
N MET A 50 5.06 -4.76 -10.26
CA MET A 50 3.82 -5.08 -9.55
C MET A 50 2.61 -4.92 -10.48
N ARG A 51 2.48 -3.77 -11.15
CA ARG A 51 1.37 -3.49 -12.05
C ARG A 51 1.31 -4.46 -13.25
N ILE A 52 2.46 -4.80 -13.83
CA ILE A 52 2.57 -5.81 -14.90
C ILE A 52 2.09 -7.18 -14.39
N ASN A 53 2.59 -7.59 -13.21
CA ASN A 53 2.26 -8.89 -12.62
C ASN A 53 0.79 -8.99 -12.20
N MET A 54 0.18 -7.90 -11.74
CA MET A 54 -1.28 -7.85 -11.52
C MET A 54 -2.06 -8.14 -12.80
N LYS A 55 -1.72 -7.47 -13.91
CA LYS A 55 -2.40 -7.69 -15.19
C LYS A 55 -2.22 -9.12 -15.68
N ALA A 56 -1.03 -9.69 -15.52
CA ALA A 56 -0.74 -11.07 -15.90
C ALA A 56 -1.55 -12.09 -15.08
N LYS A 57 -1.74 -11.84 -13.78
CA LYS A 57 -2.46 -12.76 -12.89
C LYS A 57 -3.98 -12.65 -12.97
N PHE A 58 -4.50 -11.43 -13.10
CA PHE A 58 -5.94 -11.20 -13.01
C PHE A 58 -6.61 -11.07 -14.38
N GLY A 59 -5.87 -10.75 -15.44
CA GLY A 59 -6.44 -10.57 -16.78
C GLY A 59 -7.34 -9.33 -16.93
N VAL A 60 -7.46 -8.49 -15.90
CA VAL A 60 -8.27 -7.26 -15.88
C VAL A 60 -7.41 -6.02 -15.66
N PRO A 61 -7.82 -4.83 -16.14
CA PRO A 61 -7.07 -3.60 -15.94
C PRO A 61 -6.98 -3.20 -14.46
N VAL A 62 -5.86 -2.58 -14.07
CA VAL A 62 -5.74 -1.90 -12.78
C VAL A 62 -6.42 -0.53 -12.90
N ARG A 63 -7.45 -0.24 -12.08
CA ARG A 63 -8.19 1.04 -12.15
C ARG A 63 -8.00 1.92 -10.92
N TYR A 64 -7.63 1.33 -9.80
CA TYR A 64 -7.43 2.04 -8.55
C TYR A 64 -6.13 1.60 -7.87
N LEU A 65 -5.51 2.54 -7.17
CA LEU A 65 -4.48 2.29 -6.18
C LEU A 65 -4.97 2.83 -4.83
N ALA A 66 -5.14 1.96 -3.84
CA ALA A 66 -5.48 2.34 -2.48
C ALA A 66 -4.23 2.41 -1.60
N LEU A 67 -4.00 3.57 -0.99
CA LEU A 67 -2.90 3.76 -0.04
C LEU A 67 -3.34 3.41 1.37
N THR A 68 -2.57 2.58 2.05
CA THR A 68 -2.76 2.29 3.48
C THR A 68 -2.32 3.48 4.33
N HIS A 69 -1.18 4.10 4.01
CA HIS A 69 -0.64 5.28 4.70
C HIS A 69 0.46 5.96 3.87
N TYR A 70 1.05 7.05 4.40
CA TYR A 70 1.95 7.94 3.67
C TYR A 70 3.44 7.53 3.64
N HIS A 71 3.88 6.44 4.28
CA HIS A 71 5.33 6.15 4.34
C HIS A 71 5.92 5.78 2.98
N GLY A 72 7.20 6.13 2.79
CA GLY A 72 7.89 6.04 1.50
C GLY A 72 7.90 4.65 0.88
N ASP A 73 8.05 3.59 1.69
CA ASP A 73 7.97 2.19 1.27
C ASP A 73 6.59 1.77 0.75
N HIS A 74 5.56 2.61 0.92
CA HIS A 74 4.21 2.41 0.43
C HIS A 74 3.84 3.38 -0.72
N ILE A 75 4.50 4.54 -0.85
CA ILE A 75 4.07 5.61 -1.76
C ILE A 75 5.12 6.08 -2.78
N PHE A 76 6.37 5.66 -2.70
CA PHE A 76 7.38 6.19 -3.63
C PHE A 76 7.35 5.53 -5.02
N GLY A 77 6.68 4.38 -5.16
CA GLY A 77 6.36 3.81 -6.47
C GLY A 77 5.10 4.38 -7.13
N LEU A 78 4.47 5.43 -6.58
CA LEU A 78 3.22 6.02 -7.09
C LEU A 78 3.25 6.37 -8.58
N LYS A 79 4.42 6.74 -9.12
CA LYS A 79 4.58 7.08 -10.54
C LYS A 79 4.16 5.96 -11.49
N ALA A 80 4.28 4.70 -11.07
CA ALA A 80 3.84 3.54 -11.83
C ALA A 80 2.30 3.47 -12.03
N PHE A 81 1.55 4.25 -11.24
CA PHE A 81 0.08 4.28 -11.19
C PHE A 81 -0.48 5.69 -11.43
N LYS A 82 0.32 6.64 -11.93
CA LYS A 82 -0.10 8.05 -12.05
C LYS A 82 -1.23 8.31 -13.06
N ASP A 83 -1.50 7.35 -13.93
CA ASP A 83 -2.55 7.37 -14.95
C ASP A 83 -3.88 6.79 -14.46
N ILE A 84 -3.96 6.33 -13.20
CA ILE A 84 -5.17 5.77 -12.60
C ILE A 84 -5.56 6.51 -11.31
N CYS A 85 -6.72 6.19 -10.74
CA CYS A 85 -7.21 6.85 -9.53
C CYS A 85 -6.44 6.38 -8.29
N ILE A 86 -5.79 7.30 -7.59
CA ILE A 86 -5.05 7.05 -6.34
C ILE A 86 -5.92 7.50 -5.16
N LEU A 87 -6.20 6.57 -4.26
CA LEU A 87 -7.13 6.71 -3.13
C LEU A 87 -6.35 6.83 -1.83
N SER A 88 -6.76 7.75 -0.96
CA SER A 88 -6.22 7.82 0.40
C SER A 88 -7.21 8.44 1.39
N SER A 89 -6.97 8.22 2.68
CA SER A 89 -7.67 8.95 3.73
C SER A 89 -7.34 10.45 3.66
N GLU A 90 -8.26 11.29 4.14
CA GLU A 90 -8.07 12.74 4.26
C GLU A 90 -6.78 13.07 5.01
N MET A 91 -6.51 12.36 6.11
CA MET A 91 -5.31 12.61 6.91
C MET A 91 -4.02 12.20 6.18
N THR A 92 -4.01 11.12 5.40
CA THR A 92 -2.86 10.77 4.53
C THR A 92 -2.62 11.86 3.48
N SER A 93 -3.67 12.28 2.77
CA SER A 93 -3.56 13.35 1.76
C SER A 93 -3.06 14.68 2.36
N LYS A 94 -3.58 15.05 3.54
CA LYS A 94 -3.18 16.26 4.27
C LYS A 94 -1.72 16.23 4.70
N ILE A 95 -1.25 15.10 5.25
CA ILE A 95 0.14 14.95 5.67
C ILE A 95 1.06 14.98 4.47
N MET A 96 0.72 14.25 3.40
CA MET A 96 1.51 14.26 2.17
C MET A 96 1.65 15.68 1.66
N SER A 97 0.54 16.43 1.55
CA SER A 97 0.48 17.79 0.98
C SER A 97 1.20 18.89 1.78
N ASN A 98 1.65 18.60 3.01
CA ASN A 98 2.36 19.55 3.86
C ASN A 98 3.79 19.82 3.37
N ASP A 99 4.25 21.07 3.45
CA ASP A 99 5.56 21.48 2.92
C ASP A 99 6.76 20.91 3.70
N GLU A 100 6.62 20.67 5.01
CA GLU A 100 7.62 19.97 5.80
C GLU A 100 7.77 18.52 5.33
N THR A 101 6.64 17.85 5.07
CA THR A 101 6.63 16.49 4.51
C THR A 101 7.26 16.45 3.12
N LYS A 102 6.90 17.39 2.23
CA LYS A 102 7.51 17.52 0.89
C LYS A 102 9.02 17.67 0.96
N THR A 103 9.49 18.51 1.89
CA THR A 103 10.94 18.74 2.09
C THR A 103 11.64 17.46 2.54
N LYS A 104 11.09 16.78 3.56
CA LYS A 104 11.62 15.51 4.06
C LYS A 104 11.64 14.42 2.98
N TYR A 105 10.59 14.32 2.17
CA TYR A 105 10.54 13.36 1.07
C TYR A 105 11.58 13.69 0.00
N SER A 106 11.74 14.97 -0.35
CA SER A 106 12.73 15.39 -1.33
C SER A 106 14.16 15.02 -0.88
N GLU A 107 14.48 15.19 0.40
CA GLU A 107 15.76 14.76 0.96
C GLU A 107 15.93 13.24 0.95
N PHE A 108 14.88 12.50 1.33
CA PHE A 108 14.91 11.05 1.35
C PHE A 108 15.06 10.46 -0.07
N ILE A 109 14.34 11.01 -1.05
CA ILE A 109 14.43 10.62 -2.47
C ILE A 109 15.84 10.88 -3.01
N LYS A 110 16.48 12.00 -2.66
CA LYS A 110 17.90 12.25 -3.00
C LYS A 110 18.83 11.20 -2.39
N GLY A 111 18.50 10.69 -1.20
CA GLY A 111 19.20 9.57 -0.57
C GLY A 111 19.03 8.28 -1.38
N LEU A 112 17.79 7.93 -1.74
CA LEU A 112 17.48 6.74 -2.54
C LEU A 112 18.15 6.75 -3.91
N ALA A 113 18.25 7.91 -4.56
CA ALA A 113 18.95 8.04 -5.84
C ALA A 113 20.43 7.60 -5.79
N LYS A 114 21.06 7.60 -4.60
CA LYS A 114 22.43 7.10 -4.40
C LYS A 114 22.52 5.57 -4.38
N GLU A 115 21.40 4.87 -4.32
CA GLU A 115 21.33 3.40 -4.39
C GLU A 115 21.44 2.89 -5.84
N GLY A 116 21.62 3.80 -6.81
CA GLY A 116 21.77 3.50 -8.23
C GLY A 116 20.44 3.53 -8.98
N PRO A 117 20.36 2.90 -10.16
CA PRO A 117 19.21 3.04 -11.07
C PRO A 117 17.85 2.65 -10.46
N ILE A 118 17.83 1.81 -9.42
CA ILE A 118 16.60 1.42 -8.72
C ILE A 118 15.97 2.58 -7.93
N GLY A 119 16.79 3.50 -7.42
CA GLY A 119 16.34 4.65 -6.64
C GLY A 119 15.96 5.88 -7.46
N GLU A 120 16.05 5.80 -8.79
CA GLU A 120 15.76 6.91 -9.69
C GLU A 120 14.27 7.04 -10.03
N GLY A 121 13.89 8.22 -10.52
CA GLY A 121 12.59 8.44 -11.15
C GLY A 121 11.40 8.60 -10.20
N ILE A 122 11.60 8.55 -8.88
CA ILE A 122 10.56 8.80 -7.86
C ILE A 122 10.05 10.24 -8.01
N GLU A 123 8.74 10.39 -8.17
CA GLU A 123 8.04 11.67 -8.27
C GLU A 123 7.15 11.87 -7.05
N TYR A 124 7.02 13.12 -6.61
CA TYR A 124 6.08 13.47 -5.56
C TYR A 124 4.66 13.57 -6.16
N ILE A 125 3.79 12.64 -5.78
CA ILE A 125 2.41 12.52 -6.30
C ILE A 125 1.43 12.55 -5.12
N ILE A 126 0.36 13.33 -5.25
CA ILE A 126 -0.72 13.43 -4.27
C ILE A 126 -1.91 12.55 -4.70
N PRO A 127 -2.60 11.89 -3.77
CA PRO A 127 -3.79 11.10 -4.06
C PRO A 127 -4.90 11.94 -4.75
N SER A 128 -5.55 11.36 -5.74
CA SER A 128 -6.56 12.04 -6.57
C SER A 128 -7.98 11.96 -6.00
N LEU A 129 -8.28 10.94 -5.18
CA LEU A 129 -9.57 10.78 -4.52
C LEU A 129 -9.33 10.55 -3.03
N ILE A 130 -10.03 11.36 -2.24
CA ILE A 130 -9.84 11.47 -0.80
C ILE A 130 -11.13 11.04 -0.13
N PHE A 131 -11.03 10.17 0.88
CA PHE A 131 -12.16 9.77 1.71
C PHE A 131 -11.91 10.13 3.18
N ASN A 132 -12.97 10.38 3.94
CA ASN A 132 -12.85 10.77 5.35
C ASN A 132 -12.78 9.53 6.25
N ASN A 133 -13.92 8.85 6.44
CA ASN A 133 -14.02 7.71 7.36
C ASN A 133 -13.91 6.36 6.64
N SER A 134 -14.64 6.20 5.54
CA SER A 134 -14.60 4.97 4.76
C SER A 134 -14.94 5.22 3.29
N LEU A 135 -14.56 4.28 2.44
CA LEU A 135 -14.90 4.24 1.03
C LEU A 135 -15.17 2.79 0.62
N LYS A 136 -16.26 2.58 -0.12
CA LYS A 136 -16.57 1.29 -0.73
C LYS A 136 -16.37 1.39 -2.25
N ILE A 137 -15.63 0.45 -2.82
CA ILE A 137 -15.51 0.30 -4.28
C ILE A 137 -16.14 -1.03 -4.63
N GLN A 138 -17.18 -0.98 -5.45
CA GLN A 138 -17.97 -2.12 -5.85
C GLN A 138 -17.91 -2.32 -7.36
N ASP A 139 -17.91 -3.58 -7.76
CA ASP A 139 -17.97 -4.04 -9.14
C ASP A 139 -18.78 -5.34 -9.16
N GLU A 140 -20.01 -5.23 -9.66
CA GLU A 140 -21.04 -6.29 -9.60
C GLU A 140 -21.27 -6.78 -8.15
N ASP A 141 -20.99 -8.06 -7.88
CA ASP A 141 -21.16 -8.74 -6.59
C ASP A 141 -19.93 -8.65 -5.69
N LEU A 142 -18.80 -8.15 -6.20
CA LEU A 142 -17.55 -7.99 -5.46
C LEU A 142 -17.37 -6.54 -5.00
N TYR A 143 -16.82 -6.36 -3.80
CA TYR A 143 -16.48 -5.04 -3.29
C TYR A 143 -15.32 -5.09 -2.31
N ILE A 144 -14.58 -3.98 -2.24
CA ILE A 144 -13.67 -3.68 -1.13
C ILE A 144 -14.24 -2.57 -0.27
N GLU A 145 -13.79 -2.55 0.98
CA GLU A 145 -14.06 -1.48 1.93
C GLU A 145 -12.73 -0.95 2.48
N ILE A 146 -12.56 0.36 2.42
CA ILE A 146 -11.40 1.06 2.94
C ILE A 146 -11.86 1.84 4.16
N PHE A 147 -11.19 1.66 5.29
CA PHE A 147 -11.52 2.32 6.54
C PHE A 147 -10.34 3.16 7.01
N HIS A 148 -10.59 4.42 7.36
CA HIS A 148 -9.63 5.21 8.09
C HIS A 148 -9.57 4.74 9.55
N THR A 149 -8.38 4.38 10.03
CA THR A 149 -8.21 3.79 11.37
C THR A 149 -7.28 4.61 12.26
N GLY A 150 -6.39 5.43 11.70
CA GLY A 150 -5.23 5.93 12.44
C GLY A 150 -4.35 4.78 12.93
N GLY A 151 -3.49 5.00 13.93
CA GLY A 151 -2.60 3.98 14.52
C GLY A 151 -1.13 4.22 14.19
N HIS A 152 -0.50 3.32 13.41
CA HIS A 152 0.88 3.43 12.89
C HIS A 152 1.21 4.85 12.40
N THR A 153 0.32 5.41 11.60
CA THR A 153 0.30 6.85 11.33
C THR A 153 -1.09 7.41 11.60
N ALA A 154 -1.15 8.73 11.82
CA ALA A 154 -2.44 9.42 11.91
C ALA A 154 -3.30 9.23 10.65
N GLY A 155 -2.70 8.95 9.48
CA GLY A 155 -3.39 8.76 8.20
C GLY A 155 -3.75 7.31 7.85
N SER A 156 -3.39 6.34 8.70
CA SER A 156 -3.47 4.93 8.32
C SER A 156 -4.89 4.41 8.09
N SER A 157 -4.97 3.37 7.26
CA SER A 157 -6.20 2.72 6.83
C SER A 157 -6.08 1.21 6.74
N PHE A 158 -7.22 0.53 6.97
CA PHE A 158 -7.42 -0.88 6.61
C PHE A 158 -8.16 -0.99 5.29
N ILE A 159 -7.76 -1.96 4.48
CA ILE A 159 -8.46 -2.32 3.24
C ILE A 159 -8.95 -3.75 3.39
N SER A 160 -10.27 -3.92 3.44
CA SER A 160 -10.95 -5.19 3.60
C SER A 160 -11.48 -5.66 2.25
N PHE A 161 -11.25 -6.94 1.95
CA PHE A 161 -11.93 -7.67 0.89
C PHE A 161 -12.77 -8.79 1.50
N PRO A 162 -14.04 -8.51 1.84
CA PRO A 162 -14.86 -9.44 2.64
C PRO A 162 -15.11 -10.78 1.95
N HIS A 163 -15.19 -10.80 0.62
CA HIS A 163 -15.50 -12.00 -0.16
C HIS A 163 -14.50 -13.14 0.10
N GLU A 164 -13.20 -12.82 0.20
CA GLU A 164 -12.15 -13.79 0.49
C GLU A 164 -11.65 -13.72 1.95
N LYS A 165 -12.31 -12.92 2.80
CA LYS A 165 -11.95 -12.70 4.21
C LYS A 165 -10.49 -12.22 4.37
N VAL A 166 -10.06 -11.33 3.49
CA VAL A 166 -8.70 -10.76 3.49
C VAL A 166 -8.75 -9.32 3.99
N VAL A 167 -7.78 -8.94 4.83
CA VAL A 167 -7.55 -7.55 5.25
C VAL A 167 -6.09 -7.18 5.00
N PHE A 168 -5.85 -6.06 4.32
CA PHE A 168 -4.56 -5.41 4.24
C PHE A 168 -4.47 -4.37 5.36
N ALA A 169 -3.58 -4.62 6.32
CA ALA A 169 -3.44 -3.80 7.51
C ALA A 169 -2.36 -2.70 7.40
N GLY A 170 -1.68 -2.62 6.25
CA GLY A 170 -0.45 -1.84 6.12
C GLY A 170 0.54 -2.23 7.22
N ASP A 171 1.10 -1.22 7.88
CA ASP A 171 2.03 -1.36 9.00
C ASP A 171 1.34 -1.30 10.38
N GLN A 172 0.06 -1.65 10.49
CA GLN A 172 -0.63 -1.65 11.80
C GLN A 172 -0.44 -2.95 12.57
N VAL A 173 -0.21 -4.05 11.86
CA VAL A 173 -0.11 -5.39 12.43
C VAL A 173 1.17 -6.02 11.87
N PHE A 174 2.01 -6.48 12.79
CA PHE A 174 3.27 -7.14 12.50
C PHE A 174 3.25 -8.56 13.03
N GLN A 175 3.91 -9.46 12.34
CA GLN A 175 4.09 -10.83 12.79
C GLN A 175 5.55 -11.04 13.21
N ASN A 176 5.75 -11.62 14.40
CA ASN A 176 7.07 -11.99 14.93
C ASN A 176 8.11 -10.86 15.08
N THR A 177 7.71 -9.60 14.92
CA THR A 177 8.57 -8.43 15.11
C THR A 177 7.83 -7.28 15.80
N PHE A 178 8.60 -6.32 16.31
CA PHE A 178 8.05 -5.11 16.91
C PHE A 178 7.65 -4.09 15.83
N PRO A 179 6.54 -3.35 16.01
CA PRO A 179 6.15 -2.29 15.08
C PRO A 179 7.21 -1.21 14.93
N TYR A 180 7.41 -0.73 13.71
CA TYR A 180 8.20 0.46 13.45
C TYR A 180 7.44 1.72 13.91
N ALA A 181 7.71 2.23 15.11
CA ALA A 181 6.89 3.29 15.73
C ALA A 181 7.43 4.73 15.56
N GLY A 182 8.61 4.92 14.95
CA GLY A 182 9.33 6.20 15.00
C GLY A 182 9.61 6.67 16.45
N LEU A 183 10.47 7.67 16.63
CA LEU A 183 10.91 8.09 17.98
C LEU A 183 9.84 8.83 18.82
N ARG A 184 8.60 9.00 18.34
CA ARG A 184 7.57 9.86 19.00
C ARG A 184 6.19 9.22 19.25
N GLY A 185 5.97 7.94 18.92
CA GLY A 185 4.62 7.34 18.90
C GLY A 185 4.22 6.45 20.08
N TRP A 186 5.05 6.28 21.11
CA TRP A 186 4.79 5.26 22.14
C TRP A 186 3.78 5.72 23.20
N LYS A 187 2.50 5.34 23.08
CA LYS A 187 1.59 5.30 24.25
C LYS A 187 0.63 4.12 24.41
N LYS A 188 0.51 3.14 23.50
CA LYS A 188 -0.13 1.82 23.73
C LYS A 188 -0.19 1.03 22.42
N CYS A 189 0.61 -0.02 22.26
CA CYS A 189 0.37 -1.04 21.24
C CYS A 189 0.26 -2.40 21.94
N LYS A 190 -0.86 -3.10 21.76
CA LYS A 190 -1.04 -4.48 22.24
C LYS A 190 -0.62 -5.42 21.12
N MET A 191 0.32 -6.32 21.39
CA MET A 191 0.52 -7.51 20.55
C MET A 191 -0.80 -8.29 20.51
N LEU A 192 -1.46 -8.32 19.35
CA LEU A 192 -2.58 -9.22 19.15
C LEU A 192 -2.02 -10.60 18.81
N LYS A 193 -2.16 -11.55 19.74
CA LYS A 193 -2.07 -12.98 19.41
C LYS A 193 -3.27 -13.29 18.52
N GLN A 194 -3.00 -13.55 17.24
CA GLN A 194 -4.02 -13.80 16.23
C GLN A 194 -4.89 -14.99 16.65
N THR A 195 -6.17 -14.74 16.88
CA THR A 195 -7.19 -15.77 17.05
C THR A 195 -8.37 -15.39 16.15
N TYR A 196 -8.74 -16.31 15.23
CA TYR A 196 -9.96 -16.39 14.40
C TYR A 196 -10.02 -15.84 12.95
N MET A 197 -10.36 -16.76 12.04
CA MET A 197 -11.24 -16.71 10.86
C MET A 197 -10.95 -15.77 9.66
N SER A 198 -10.02 -14.81 9.74
CA SER A 198 -9.64 -13.93 8.62
C SER A 198 -8.13 -13.96 8.33
N ARG A 199 -7.76 -13.80 7.04
CA ARG A 199 -6.36 -13.68 6.60
C ARG A 199 -5.97 -12.20 6.68
N VAL A 200 -5.10 -11.85 7.62
CA VAL A 200 -4.56 -10.50 7.75
C VAL A 200 -3.20 -10.48 7.06
N MET A 201 -3.05 -9.62 6.06
CA MET A 201 -1.75 -9.34 5.45
C MET A 201 -0.99 -8.38 6.37
N VAL A 202 0.13 -8.87 6.90
CA VAL A 202 0.95 -8.25 7.94
C VAL A 202 2.40 -8.18 7.49
N ARG A 203 3.15 -7.19 8.01
CA ARG A 203 4.60 -7.09 7.79
C ARG A 203 5.33 -8.16 8.59
N SER A 204 6.17 -8.93 7.91
CA SER A 204 7.07 -9.95 8.48
C SER A 204 8.27 -9.31 9.16
#